data_AF-A0AA51RSL3-F1
#
_entry.id   AF-A0AA51RSL3-F1
#
_cell.length_a   1.000
_cell.length_b   1.000
_cell.length_c   1.000
_cell.angle_alpha   90.00
_cell.angle_beta   90.00
_cell.angle_gamma   90.00
#
_symmetry.space_group_name_H-M   'P 1'
#
loop_
_entity.id
_entity.type
_entity.pdbx_description
1 polymer ?
#
loop_
_entity_poly.entity_id
_entity_poly.type
_entity_poly.pdbx_seq_one_letter_code
_entity_poly.pdbx_strand_id
1 'polypeptide(L)'
;MNFPQKSIGAALLALGLMTQPLSAADALFSPAKKSAAVQLNKGESDAQYMKLNASVLQQNVDSLMFNLGQKGASVAHKVSAETNAQGSLVWRGSFKPAADAKSTNLTDDSVILVKRATGVTGSVRIDGQLYKIRPVGNGLHAIIKMNDAEMPGDHPPAAMSILEQKSNFNFEQLMAQSIELQDVETQATADIRVLVAYTSAANNAVSDIQGLIELAVAETNTGYSNSGVDVTMTLAHTYQVSYNESNFSTDLAYFRNQNDGVMDEVHGKRDQYGADVAVIITNVTDYCGLASDIGSTSSTAFAAVYHGCATGYYSFGHEVGHLQAARHDPSNDPTNTPYAFGHGYQYASGNWRTIMAYNCSGGCTRINWWSNPNKTRNGVAMGTTSRSDNARVLNLTSPAIANFKGGTTPPPPPGDTELTNGQAETNLSGAQGSESFFYLDVPAGATSLSFDTSGGSGDVDMYVKFGSKPTTSSYDCRPYRNGNNETCTISNIQSGRYYVMLRAYSAYSGVSLEGNYSSTTGGSFNRSNLSDSQGGWQHYTVTIPAGRSSFDINMSGGSGDADLYVRRGSQPTTSSYDCRPYRNGNSESCSFSNPQSGTWYISVRAYNAYSGVNINATW
;
A
#
# COMPACT_ATOMS: atom_id res chain seq x y z
N MET A 1 -21.67 -81.59 0.98
CA MET A 1 -20.63 -80.54 0.92
C MET A 1 -21.34 -79.21 0.73
N ASN A 2 -21.65 -78.51 1.83
CA ASN A 2 -22.28 -77.20 1.81
C ASN A 2 -21.31 -76.20 2.43
N PHE A 3 -20.87 -75.22 1.65
CA PHE A 3 -20.12 -74.06 2.15
C PHE A 3 -21.09 -72.99 2.63
N PRO A 4 -20.84 -72.33 3.77
CA PRO A 4 -21.38 -71.01 4.04
C PRO A 4 -20.31 -69.90 3.98
N GLN A 5 -20.81 -68.75 3.58
CA GLN A 5 -20.18 -67.44 3.40
C GLN A 5 -19.45 -66.92 4.65
N LYS A 6 -18.41 -66.10 4.42
CA LYS A 6 -18.10 -64.95 5.29
C LYS A 6 -17.87 -63.71 4.43
N SER A 7 -18.63 -62.66 4.73
CA SER A 7 -18.46 -61.31 4.20
C SER A 7 -17.19 -60.69 4.78
N ILE A 8 -16.48 -59.92 3.96
CA ILE A 8 -15.44 -58.99 4.41
C ILE A 8 -15.87 -57.61 3.95
N GLY A 9 -16.19 -56.75 4.90
CA GLY A 9 -16.48 -55.34 4.67
C GLY A 9 -15.23 -54.62 4.19
N ALA A 10 -15.38 -53.82 3.14
CA ALA A 10 -14.35 -52.90 2.69
C ALA A 10 -14.27 -51.72 3.66
N ALA A 11 -13.19 -51.66 4.44
CA ALA A 11 -12.78 -50.44 5.12
C ALA A 11 -12.07 -49.54 4.11
N LEU A 12 -12.71 -48.42 3.73
CA LEU A 12 -12.04 -47.32 3.04
C LEU A 12 -10.99 -46.74 4.01
N LEU A 13 -9.72 -47.06 3.78
CA LEU A 13 -8.61 -46.33 4.39
C LEU A 13 -8.54 -44.96 3.69
N ALA A 14 -9.04 -43.92 4.34
CA ALA A 14 -8.73 -42.56 3.96
C ALA A 14 -7.23 -42.33 4.23
N LEU A 15 -6.39 -42.48 3.21
CA LEU A 15 -5.03 -41.92 3.24
C LEU A 15 -5.19 -40.40 3.28
N GLY A 16 -5.14 -39.83 4.48
CA GLY A 16 -4.84 -38.43 4.65
C GLY A 16 -3.47 -38.16 4.03
N LEU A 17 -3.45 -37.55 2.85
CA LEU A 17 -2.27 -36.93 2.28
C LEU A 17 -1.80 -35.84 3.26
N MET A 18 -0.93 -36.19 4.20
CA MET A 18 -0.11 -35.22 4.90
C MET A 18 0.79 -34.59 3.84
N THR A 19 0.49 -33.36 3.44
CA THR A 19 1.39 -32.53 2.65
C THR A 19 2.66 -32.32 3.47
N GLN A 20 3.74 -33.02 3.10
CA GLN A 20 5.05 -32.75 3.68
C GLN A 20 5.49 -31.33 3.26
N PRO A 21 6.07 -30.53 4.18
CA PRO A 21 6.58 -29.20 3.83
C PRO A 21 7.64 -29.34 2.75
N LEU A 22 7.50 -28.60 1.64
CA LEU A 22 8.55 -28.55 0.61
C LEU A 22 9.72 -27.72 1.15
N SER A 23 10.76 -28.38 1.67
CA SER A 23 12.09 -27.78 1.74
C SER A 23 12.70 -27.81 0.35
N ALA A 24 13.22 -26.69 -0.14
CA ALA A 24 14.11 -26.75 -1.29
C ALA A 24 15.35 -27.55 -0.90
N ALA A 25 15.54 -28.75 -1.47
CA ALA A 25 16.75 -29.55 -1.25
C ALA A 25 18.00 -28.86 -1.84
N ASP A 26 17.80 -28.02 -2.87
CA ASP A 26 18.84 -27.28 -3.56
C ASP A 26 18.96 -25.84 -3.05
N ALA A 27 20.19 -25.32 -3.02
CA ALA A 27 20.45 -23.92 -2.69
C ALA A 27 19.81 -22.98 -3.73
N LEU A 28 19.30 -21.84 -3.26
CA LEU A 28 18.80 -20.76 -4.13
C LEU A 28 19.89 -20.24 -5.06
N PHE A 29 21.14 -20.27 -4.59
CA PHE A 29 22.31 -19.78 -5.32
C PHE A 29 23.40 -20.85 -5.38
N SER A 30 23.97 -21.03 -6.57
CA SER A 30 25.14 -21.88 -6.79
C SER A 30 26.32 -21.04 -7.31
N PRO A 31 27.58 -21.38 -6.97
CA PRO A 31 28.74 -20.61 -7.42
C PRO A 31 28.81 -20.52 -8.95
N ALA A 32 29.10 -19.32 -9.47
CA ALA A 32 29.42 -19.10 -10.88
C ALA A 32 30.93 -18.87 -11.07
N LYS A 33 31.46 -19.21 -12.25
CA LYS A 33 32.82 -18.78 -12.62
C LYS A 33 32.86 -17.25 -12.68
N LYS A 34 33.89 -16.65 -12.08
CA LYS A 34 34.07 -15.19 -12.00
C LYS A 34 33.95 -14.56 -13.40
N SER A 35 32.93 -13.74 -13.62
CA SER A 35 32.86 -12.82 -14.75
C SER A 35 33.49 -11.47 -14.34
N ALA A 36 33.62 -10.53 -15.28
CA ALA A 36 34.21 -9.20 -15.04
C ALA A 36 33.64 -8.53 -13.77
N ALA A 37 34.49 -7.84 -13.01
CA ALA A 37 34.19 -7.26 -11.70
C ALA A 37 32.89 -6.42 -11.72
N VAL A 38 32.00 -6.65 -10.75
CA VAL A 38 30.84 -5.79 -10.49
C VAL A 38 31.41 -4.48 -10.00
N GLN A 39 31.00 -3.38 -10.63
CA GLN A 39 31.27 -2.07 -10.07
C GLN A 39 30.55 -1.98 -8.73
N LEU A 40 31.33 -1.96 -7.65
CA LEU A 40 30.81 -1.78 -6.31
C LEU A 40 30.38 -0.33 -6.14
N ASN A 41 29.16 -0.14 -5.66
CA ASN A 41 28.64 1.17 -5.32
C ASN A 41 29.12 1.58 -3.92
N LYS A 42 28.94 2.86 -3.57
CA LYS A 42 29.30 3.36 -2.22
C LYS A 42 28.57 2.55 -1.14
N GLY A 43 29.34 2.05 -0.16
CA GLY A 43 28.87 1.16 0.91
C GLY A 43 28.94 -0.34 0.57
N GLU A 44 29.28 -0.73 -0.66
CA GLU A 44 29.49 -2.12 -1.05
C GLU A 44 30.98 -2.50 -0.92
N SER A 45 31.27 -3.61 -0.23
CA SER A 45 32.64 -3.98 0.15
C SER A 45 33.19 -5.23 -0.54
N ASP A 46 32.32 -6.17 -0.89
CA ASP A 46 32.68 -7.41 -1.58
C ASP A 46 31.47 -7.94 -2.37
N ALA A 47 31.73 -8.67 -3.46
CA ALA A 47 30.67 -9.25 -4.29
C ALA A 47 31.04 -10.64 -4.80
N GLN A 48 30.06 -11.55 -4.75
CA GLN A 48 30.17 -12.91 -5.25
C GLN A 48 29.17 -13.19 -6.35
N TYR A 49 29.62 -13.89 -7.39
CA TYR A 49 28.79 -14.23 -8.54
C TYR A 49 28.16 -15.60 -8.36
N MET A 50 26.85 -15.61 -8.46
CA MET A 50 26.06 -16.80 -8.27
C MET A 50 25.11 -16.99 -9.45
N LYS A 51 24.85 -18.25 -9.79
CA LYS A 51 23.71 -18.63 -10.63
C LYS A 51 22.49 -18.80 -9.74
N LEU A 52 21.39 -18.14 -10.11
CA LEU A 52 20.10 -18.31 -9.46
C LEU A 52 19.46 -19.63 -9.89
N ASN A 53 19.03 -20.43 -8.91
CA ASN A 53 18.09 -21.51 -9.10
C ASN A 53 16.67 -20.97 -8.91
N ALA A 54 16.11 -20.32 -9.94
CA ALA A 54 14.84 -19.61 -9.80
C ALA A 54 13.66 -20.56 -9.52
N SER A 55 13.77 -21.83 -9.87
CA SER A 55 12.74 -22.85 -9.64
C SER A 55 12.49 -23.15 -8.16
N VAL A 56 13.47 -22.91 -7.27
CA VAL A 56 13.26 -23.15 -5.83
C VAL A 56 12.59 -21.99 -5.10
N LEU A 57 12.51 -20.81 -5.73
CA LEU A 57 11.82 -19.65 -5.15
C LEU A 57 10.37 -19.61 -5.65
N GLN A 58 9.47 -20.20 -4.87
CA GLN A 58 8.03 -20.25 -5.13
C GLN A 58 7.25 -19.85 -3.87
N GLN A 59 6.01 -19.43 -4.05
CA GLN A 59 5.16 -18.96 -2.95
C GLN A 59 4.89 -20.06 -1.89
N ASN A 60 4.78 -21.31 -2.32
CA ASN A 60 4.51 -22.47 -1.46
C ASN A 60 5.77 -23.10 -0.84
N VAL A 61 6.97 -22.57 -1.09
CA VAL A 61 8.21 -23.12 -0.50
C VAL A 61 8.37 -22.61 0.93
N ASP A 62 8.64 -23.53 1.87
CA ASP A 62 8.63 -23.21 3.31
C ASP A 62 10.02 -22.85 3.85
N SER A 63 11.07 -23.17 3.11
CA SER A 63 12.43 -22.79 3.47
C SER A 63 13.34 -22.69 2.25
N LEU A 64 14.32 -21.79 2.33
CA LEU A 64 15.31 -21.54 1.29
C LEU A 64 16.70 -21.66 1.89
N MET A 65 17.56 -22.43 1.23
CA MET A 65 18.97 -22.52 1.56
C MET A 65 19.77 -21.46 0.79
N PHE A 66 20.54 -20.66 1.51
CA PHE A 66 21.42 -19.62 0.99
C PHE A 66 22.87 -20.02 1.16
N ASN A 67 23.68 -19.86 0.11
CA ASN A 67 25.14 -19.86 0.21
C ASN A 67 25.64 -18.42 0.18
N LEU A 68 25.82 -17.82 1.35
CA LEU A 68 26.26 -16.41 1.49
C LEU A 68 27.79 -16.31 1.55
N GLY A 69 28.47 -16.94 0.60
CA GLY A 69 29.93 -16.93 0.54
C GLY A 69 30.61 -17.62 1.71
N GLN A 70 31.51 -16.91 2.42
CA GLN A 70 32.37 -17.50 3.46
C GLN A 70 31.62 -18.02 4.70
N LYS A 71 30.35 -17.63 4.87
CA LYS A 71 29.52 -18.09 5.99
C LYS A 71 28.96 -19.51 5.80
N GLY A 72 29.03 -20.06 4.59
CA GLY A 72 28.47 -21.37 4.25
C GLY A 72 26.95 -21.35 4.05
N ALA A 73 26.33 -22.53 4.14
CA ALA A 73 24.90 -22.71 3.92
C ALA A 73 24.08 -22.27 5.14
N SER A 74 23.17 -21.32 4.95
CA SER A 74 22.19 -20.87 5.95
C SER A 74 20.77 -21.13 5.45
N VAL A 75 19.88 -21.63 6.30
CA VAL A 75 18.47 -21.89 5.93
C VAL A 75 17.58 -20.80 6.50
N ALA A 76 16.87 -20.09 5.62
CA ALA A 76 15.79 -19.19 6.04
C ALA A 76 14.46 -19.94 5.96
N HIS A 77 13.64 -19.81 7.00
CA HIS A 77 12.28 -20.33 7.04
C HIS A 77 11.30 -19.23 6.63
N LYS A 78 10.33 -19.56 5.78
CA LYS A 78 9.31 -18.64 5.29
C LYS A 78 8.51 -18.08 6.47
N VAL A 79 8.36 -16.76 6.47
CA VAL A 79 7.43 -16.01 7.31
C VAL A 79 6.19 -15.65 6.50
N SER A 80 6.38 -15.09 5.30
CA SER A 80 5.30 -14.80 4.36
C SER A 80 5.78 -14.97 2.92
N ALA A 81 4.84 -15.21 2.02
CA ALA A 81 5.08 -15.13 0.59
C ALA A 81 3.80 -14.70 -0.13
N GLU A 82 3.88 -13.63 -0.90
CA GLU A 82 2.75 -13.08 -1.63
C GLU A 82 3.17 -12.57 -3.01
N THR A 83 2.22 -12.54 -3.94
CA THR A 83 2.41 -11.87 -5.24
C THR A 83 1.91 -10.44 -5.11
N ASN A 84 2.76 -9.45 -5.41
CA ASN A 84 2.37 -8.04 -5.33
C ASN A 84 1.50 -7.64 -6.53
N ALA A 85 0.97 -6.41 -6.51
CA ALA A 85 0.14 -5.87 -7.58
C ALA A 85 0.85 -5.81 -8.95
N GLN A 86 2.18 -5.82 -8.98
CA GLN A 86 3.00 -5.85 -10.19
C GLN A 86 3.23 -7.27 -10.72
N GLY A 87 2.72 -8.31 -10.05
CA GLY A 87 2.88 -9.70 -10.43
C GLY A 87 4.20 -10.34 -9.97
N SER A 88 5.00 -9.64 -9.16
CA SER A 88 6.25 -10.16 -8.60
C SER A 88 5.99 -10.93 -7.32
N LEU A 89 6.73 -12.03 -7.11
CA LEU A 89 6.69 -12.75 -5.84
C LEU A 89 7.58 -12.03 -4.81
N VAL A 90 6.99 -11.60 -3.71
CA VAL A 90 7.68 -11.13 -2.51
C VAL A 90 7.74 -12.29 -1.52
N TRP A 91 8.95 -12.69 -1.13
CA TRP A 91 9.18 -13.78 -0.18
C TRP A 91 9.96 -13.25 1.02
N ARG A 92 9.44 -13.49 2.22
CA ARG A 92 10.03 -13.08 3.50
C ARG A 92 10.37 -14.31 4.32
N GLY A 93 11.57 -14.33 4.89
CA GLY A 93 12.00 -15.42 5.76
C GLY A 93 12.94 -14.99 6.87
N SER A 94 13.05 -15.85 7.88
CA SER A 94 13.93 -15.66 9.05
C SER A 94 14.92 -16.80 9.19
N PHE A 95 16.15 -16.50 9.57
CA PHE A 95 17.15 -17.51 9.95
C PHE A 95 17.00 -17.84 11.45
N LYS A 96 15.91 -18.54 11.81
CA LYS A 96 15.65 -18.95 13.19
C LYS A 96 16.29 -20.32 13.53
N PRO A 97 16.63 -20.57 14.80
CA PRO A 97 16.87 -21.93 15.29
C PRO A 97 15.62 -22.81 15.10
N ALA A 98 15.82 -24.11 14.90
CA ALA A 98 14.76 -25.07 14.51
C ALA A 98 13.53 -25.13 15.45
N ALA A 99 13.68 -24.74 16.73
CA ALA A 99 12.60 -24.75 17.71
C ALA A 99 11.59 -23.59 17.54
N ASP A 100 12.00 -22.46 16.95
CA ASP A 100 11.22 -21.21 16.88
C ASP A 100 10.67 -20.91 15.47
N ALA A 101 10.78 -21.88 14.55
CA ALA A 101 10.46 -21.75 13.12
C ALA A 101 8.97 -21.47 12.80
N LYS A 102 8.07 -21.44 13.80
CA LYS A 102 6.62 -21.18 13.63
C LYS A 102 6.20 -19.71 13.83
N SER A 103 7.15 -18.81 14.02
CA SER A 103 6.84 -17.40 14.27
C SER A 103 6.40 -16.65 13.00
N THR A 104 5.40 -15.78 13.15
CA THR A 104 4.82 -14.98 12.06
C THR A 104 5.52 -13.64 11.81
N ASN A 105 6.56 -13.29 12.59
CA ASN A 105 7.28 -12.02 12.47
C ASN A 105 8.72 -12.26 12.02
N LEU A 106 9.25 -11.33 11.22
CA LEU A 106 10.67 -11.35 10.82
C LEU A 106 11.58 -11.05 12.02
N THR A 107 12.67 -11.79 12.14
CA THR A 107 13.76 -11.48 13.07
C THR A 107 14.77 -10.51 12.49
N ASP A 108 15.72 -10.06 13.31
CA ASP A 108 16.88 -9.30 12.84
C ASP A 108 17.66 -10.07 11.77
N ASP A 109 17.79 -11.38 11.98
CA ASP A 109 18.32 -12.32 11.00
C ASP A 109 17.20 -12.72 10.04
N SER A 110 17.10 -12.00 8.93
CA SER A 110 16.00 -12.09 7.98
C SER A 110 16.44 -11.94 6.54
N VAL A 111 15.54 -12.31 5.64
CA VAL A 111 15.67 -12.14 4.22
C VAL A 111 14.35 -11.68 3.62
N ILE A 112 14.43 -10.73 2.71
CA ILE A 112 13.30 -10.25 1.91
C ILE A 112 13.75 -10.28 0.45
N LEU A 113 13.03 -11.04 -0.37
CA LEU A 113 13.31 -11.23 -1.79
C LEU A 113 12.13 -10.77 -2.63
N VAL A 114 12.42 -10.13 -3.75
CA VAL A 114 11.48 -9.86 -4.84
C VAL A 114 11.95 -10.64 -6.06
N LYS A 115 11.12 -11.57 -6.54
CA LYS A 115 11.36 -12.35 -7.75
C LYS A 115 10.58 -11.77 -8.92
N ARG A 116 11.30 -11.40 -9.97
CA ARG A 116 10.81 -10.87 -11.24
C ARG A 116 11.29 -11.74 -12.40
N ALA A 117 10.80 -11.46 -13.60
CA ALA A 117 11.32 -12.10 -14.82
C ALA A 117 12.83 -11.82 -15.03
N THR A 118 13.30 -10.65 -14.57
CA THR A 118 14.71 -10.21 -14.63
C THR A 118 15.62 -10.92 -13.62
N GLY A 119 15.06 -11.60 -12.62
CA GLY A 119 15.82 -12.31 -11.59
C GLY A 119 15.25 -12.13 -10.19
N VAL A 120 16.16 -11.94 -9.23
CA VAL A 120 15.84 -11.84 -7.80
C VAL A 120 16.63 -10.68 -7.26
N THR A 121 15.92 -9.74 -6.65
CA THR A 121 16.48 -8.59 -5.94
C THR A 121 16.11 -8.74 -4.47
N GLY A 122 17.04 -8.55 -3.55
CA GLY A 122 16.77 -8.86 -2.14
C GLY A 122 17.77 -8.31 -1.14
N SER A 123 17.37 -8.30 0.12
CA SER A 123 18.20 -7.97 1.27
C SER A 123 18.25 -9.17 2.21
N VAL A 124 19.43 -9.46 2.74
CA VAL A 124 19.68 -10.54 3.70
C VAL A 124 20.46 -9.97 4.87
N ARG A 125 19.92 -10.06 6.09
CA ARG A 125 20.65 -9.77 7.32
C ARG A 125 20.86 -11.08 8.07
N ILE A 126 22.09 -11.35 8.49
CA ILE A 126 22.41 -12.55 9.28
C ILE A 126 23.65 -12.31 10.15
N ASP A 127 23.56 -12.59 11.44
CA ASP A 127 24.54 -12.18 12.47
C ASP A 127 24.97 -10.70 12.34
N GLY A 128 24.00 -9.80 12.13
CA GLY A 128 24.24 -8.36 12.01
C GLY A 128 24.86 -7.89 10.67
N GLN A 129 25.36 -8.80 9.83
CA GLN A 129 25.89 -8.46 8.51
C GLN A 129 24.76 -8.33 7.47
N LEU A 130 24.73 -7.21 6.76
CA LEU A 130 23.85 -7.01 5.60
C LEU A 130 24.50 -7.50 4.30
N TYR A 131 23.73 -8.26 3.52
CA TYR A 131 24.03 -8.60 2.14
C TYR A 131 22.88 -8.13 1.24
N LYS A 132 23.23 -7.65 0.05
CA LYS A 132 22.29 -7.37 -1.03
C LYS A 132 22.40 -8.43 -2.12
N ILE A 133 21.28 -8.79 -2.70
CA ILE A 133 21.17 -9.68 -3.85
C ILE A 133 20.67 -8.83 -5.00
N ARG A 134 21.40 -8.78 -6.12
CA ARG A 134 20.90 -8.15 -7.35
C ARG A 134 21.23 -8.98 -8.59
N PRO A 135 20.38 -8.95 -9.63
CA PRO A 135 20.76 -9.44 -10.95
C PRO A 135 22.02 -8.71 -11.45
N VAL A 136 22.82 -9.32 -12.30
CA VAL A 136 23.94 -8.64 -13.01
C VAL A 136 23.98 -8.99 -14.50
N GLY A 137 22.86 -9.49 -15.04
CA GLY A 137 22.72 -9.92 -16.43
C GLY A 137 23.12 -11.38 -16.67
N ASN A 138 22.75 -11.92 -17.84
CA ASN A 138 23.06 -13.29 -18.28
C ASN A 138 22.67 -14.41 -17.29
N GLY A 139 21.59 -14.20 -16.52
CA GLY A 139 21.15 -15.16 -15.50
C GLY A 139 22.07 -15.27 -14.27
N LEU A 140 22.98 -14.31 -14.11
CA LEU A 140 23.87 -14.21 -12.95
C LEU A 140 23.34 -13.18 -11.94
N HIS A 141 23.72 -13.40 -10.69
CA HIS A 141 23.41 -12.55 -9.55
C HIS A 141 24.68 -12.23 -8.79
N ALA A 142 24.73 -11.03 -8.22
CA ALA A 142 25.70 -10.65 -7.23
C ALA A 142 25.10 -10.77 -5.83
N ILE A 143 25.78 -11.49 -4.95
CA ILE A 143 25.58 -11.40 -3.50
C ILE A 143 26.65 -10.46 -2.97
N ILE A 144 26.23 -9.29 -2.48
CA ILE A 144 27.09 -8.16 -2.19
C ILE A 144 27.10 -7.93 -0.68
N LYS A 145 28.28 -7.94 -0.08
CA LYS A 145 28.47 -7.62 1.34
C LYS A 145 28.49 -6.11 1.53
N MET A 146 27.62 -5.60 2.40
CA MET A 146 27.56 -4.17 2.72
C MET A 146 28.51 -3.83 3.87
N ASN A 147 29.12 -2.65 3.80
CA ASN A 147 29.82 -2.03 4.92
C ASN A 147 28.96 -0.88 5.44
N ASP A 148 28.20 -1.13 6.52
CA ASP A 148 27.31 -0.14 7.12
C ASP A 148 28.05 1.14 7.58
N ALA A 149 29.36 1.06 7.85
CA ALA A 149 30.18 2.22 8.24
C ALA A 149 30.59 3.11 7.05
N GLU A 150 30.51 2.61 5.82
CA GLU A 150 30.79 3.38 4.58
C GLU A 150 29.52 3.89 3.89
N MET A 151 28.35 3.60 4.49
CA MET A 151 27.09 4.16 4.01
C MET A 151 27.09 5.69 4.16
N PRO A 152 26.52 6.44 3.20
CA PRO A 152 26.35 7.88 3.33
C PRO A 152 25.59 8.28 4.61
N GLY A 153 25.79 9.53 5.04
CA GLY A 153 24.93 10.13 6.08
C GLY A 153 23.48 10.18 5.61
N ASP A 154 22.53 10.21 6.55
CA ASP A 154 21.11 10.10 6.21
C ASP A 154 20.63 11.26 5.30
N HIS A 155 20.94 12.51 5.65
CA HIS A 155 20.64 13.70 4.84
C HIS A 155 21.63 14.86 5.13
N PRO A 156 21.61 15.97 4.36
CA PRO A 156 22.46 17.13 4.63
C PRO A 156 22.22 17.75 6.01
N PRO A 157 23.26 18.13 6.79
CA PRO A 157 23.10 18.72 8.12
C PRO A 157 22.24 20.00 8.16
N ALA A 158 22.32 20.84 7.12
CA ALA A 158 21.56 22.08 7.03
C ALA A 158 20.06 21.87 6.69
N ALA A 159 19.69 20.70 6.15
CA ALA A 159 18.31 20.43 5.74
C ALA A 159 17.34 20.46 6.93
N MET A 160 17.75 19.91 8.08
CA MET A 160 16.98 19.94 9.32
C MET A 160 16.62 21.37 9.76
N SER A 161 17.58 22.29 9.75
CA SER A 161 17.35 23.69 10.15
C SER A 161 16.37 24.45 9.23
N ILE A 162 16.29 24.08 7.94
CA ILE A 162 15.40 24.70 6.95
C ILE A 162 13.98 24.11 7.02
N LEU A 163 13.87 22.80 7.29
CA LEU A 163 12.58 22.13 7.52
C LEU A 163 11.95 22.57 8.85
N GLU A 164 12.76 22.77 9.89
CA GLU A 164 12.32 23.29 11.19
C GLU A 164 11.65 24.67 11.07
N GLN A 165 12.23 25.59 10.28
CA GLN A 165 11.67 26.93 10.08
C GLN A 165 10.33 26.98 9.32
N LYS A 166 10.02 25.96 8.51
CA LYS A 166 8.76 25.89 7.75
C LYS A 166 7.62 25.23 8.52
N SER A 167 7.93 24.50 9.58
CA SER A 167 6.98 23.70 10.38
C SER A 167 6.03 24.49 11.31
N ASN A 168 5.92 25.82 11.17
CA ASN A 168 4.94 26.67 11.89
C ASN A 168 3.46 26.45 11.44
N PHE A 169 3.15 25.33 10.80
CA PHE A 169 1.81 25.00 10.34
C PHE A 169 1.00 24.35 11.47
N ASN A 170 -0.24 24.79 11.67
CA ASN A 170 -1.10 24.30 12.74
C ASN A 170 -1.64 22.89 12.43
N PHE A 171 -0.79 21.89 12.61
CA PHE A 171 -1.10 20.48 12.39
C PHE A 171 -2.25 20.00 13.31
N GLU A 172 -2.50 20.66 14.44
CA GLU A 172 -3.65 20.38 15.30
C GLU A 172 -4.99 20.62 14.60
N GLN A 173 -5.09 21.57 13.66
CA GLN A 173 -6.34 21.82 12.91
C GLN A 173 -6.64 20.75 11.85
N LEU A 174 -5.61 20.18 11.20
CA LEU A 174 -5.77 19.04 10.29
C LEU A 174 -6.08 17.75 11.08
N MET A 175 -5.46 17.59 12.25
CA MET A 175 -5.73 16.47 13.14
C MET A 175 -7.11 16.56 13.79
N ALA A 176 -7.61 17.75 14.15
CA ALA A 176 -8.96 17.93 14.67
C ALA A 176 -10.06 17.46 13.70
N GLN A 177 -9.84 17.56 12.38
CA GLN A 177 -10.72 16.98 11.36
C GLN A 177 -10.62 15.45 11.27
N SER A 178 -9.49 14.86 11.67
CA SER A 178 -9.29 13.41 11.69
C SER A 178 -9.66 12.73 13.03
N ILE A 179 -9.67 13.48 14.14
CA ILE A 179 -10.02 12.99 15.48
C ILE A 179 -11.54 12.75 15.60
N GLU A 180 -12.38 13.47 14.83
CA GLU A 180 -13.83 13.16 14.73
C GLU A 180 -14.15 11.80 14.07
N LEU A 181 -13.15 11.10 13.50
CA LEU A 181 -13.28 9.79 12.85
C LEU A 181 -12.85 8.60 13.72
N GLN A 182 -12.49 8.81 15.00
CA GLN A 182 -11.90 7.76 15.84
C GLN A 182 -12.88 6.89 16.64
N ASP A 183 -14.16 7.25 16.72
CA ASP A 183 -15.14 6.43 17.41
C ASP A 183 -15.99 5.65 16.39
N VAL A 184 -15.55 4.42 16.04
CA VAL A 184 -16.32 3.20 15.69
C VAL A 184 -15.39 2.15 15.04
N GLU A 185 -15.42 0.92 15.57
CA GLU A 185 -14.97 -0.40 15.04
C GLU A 185 -13.89 -0.50 13.93
N THR A 186 -12.84 -1.28 14.25
CA THR A 186 -11.78 -1.81 13.36
C THR A 186 -11.48 -0.94 12.13
N GLN A 187 -10.68 0.12 12.32
CA GLN A 187 -10.21 0.93 11.20
C GLN A 187 -9.56 0.03 10.14
N ALA A 188 -9.99 0.19 8.89
CA ALA A 188 -9.25 -0.36 7.77
C ALA A 188 -7.86 0.26 7.77
N THR A 189 -6.82 -0.58 7.71
CA THR A 189 -5.42 -0.15 7.58
C THR A 189 -5.28 0.92 6.50
N ALA A 190 -4.67 2.07 6.83
CA ALA A 190 -4.44 3.14 5.85
C ALA A 190 -3.55 2.63 4.70
N ASP A 191 -3.86 2.98 3.44
CA ASP A 191 -3.03 2.62 2.28
C ASP A 191 -2.41 3.86 1.66
N ILE A 192 -1.12 4.08 1.93
CA ILE A 192 -0.34 5.17 1.32
C ILE A 192 0.13 4.72 -0.05
N ARG A 193 -0.40 5.34 -1.10
CA ARG A 193 -0.02 5.02 -2.47
C ARG A 193 1.19 5.85 -2.90
N VAL A 194 2.27 5.18 -3.31
CA VAL A 194 3.54 5.84 -3.69
C VAL A 194 3.80 5.82 -5.19
N LEU A 195 4.08 6.98 -5.77
CA LEU A 195 4.66 7.12 -7.10
C LEU A 195 6.18 7.11 -6.96
N VAL A 196 6.87 6.21 -7.66
CA VAL A 196 8.34 6.17 -7.62
C VAL A 196 8.92 6.55 -8.98
N ALA A 197 9.51 7.74 -9.04
CA ALA A 197 10.32 8.18 -10.15
C ALA A 197 11.76 7.68 -10.00
N TYR A 198 12.50 7.57 -11.10
CA TYR A 198 13.95 7.31 -11.04
C TYR A 198 14.71 8.01 -12.17
N THR A 199 15.95 8.40 -11.89
CA THR A 199 16.80 9.08 -12.88
C THR A 199 17.44 8.07 -13.84
N SER A 200 17.87 8.55 -15.02
CA SER A 200 18.62 7.73 -15.97
C SER A 200 19.92 7.20 -15.36
N ALA A 201 20.58 7.99 -14.51
CA ALA A 201 21.80 7.59 -13.82
C ALA A 201 21.53 6.48 -12.79
N ALA A 202 20.44 6.56 -12.02
CA ALA A 202 20.01 5.48 -11.13
C ALA A 202 19.69 4.19 -11.89
N ASN A 203 18.97 4.28 -13.01
CA ASN A 203 18.65 3.12 -13.84
C ASN A 203 19.92 2.46 -14.43
N ASN A 204 20.92 3.25 -14.82
CA ASN A 204 22.19 2.72 -15.32
C ASN A 204 23.04 2.07 -14.21
N ALA A 205 22.93 2.56 -12.98
CA ALA A 205 23.65 2.01 -11.81
C ALA A 205 22.99 0.74 -11.24
N VAL A 206 21.70 0.52 -11.53
CA VAL A 206 20.90 -0.58 -11.00
C VAL A 206 20.32 -1.43 -12.13
N SER A 207 20.83 -2.64 -12.29
CA SER A 207 20.42 -3.61 -13.33
C SER A 207 18.94 -4.02 -13.32
N ASP A 208 18.25 -3.87 -12.18
CA ASP A 208 16.82 -4.17 -12.00
C ASP A 208 16.18 -3.12 -11.09
N ILE A 209 16.06 -1.87 -11.60
CA ILE A 209 15.53 -0.75 -10.83
C ILE A 209 14.11 -1.03 -10.30
N GLN A 210 13.29 -1.74 -11.08
CA GLN A 210 11.94 -2.09 -10.66
C GLN A 210 11.94 -3.08 -9.49
N GLY A 211 12.81 -4.09 -9.51
CA GLY A 211 12.99 -5.01 -8.38
C GLY A 211 13.52 -4.30 -7.13
N LEU A 212 14.38 -3.29 -7.28
CA LEU A 212 14.84 -2.45 -6.16
C LEU A 212 13.67 -1.67 -5.54
N ILE A 213 12.85 -1.02 -6.37
CA ILE A 213 11.70 -0.22 -5.90
C ILE A 213 10.68 -1.10 -5.18
N GLU A 214 10.33 -2.25 -5.77
CA GLU A 214 9.40 -3.19 -5.14
C GLU A 214 9.95 -3.76 -3.82
N LEU A 215 11.27 -3.99 -3.74
CA LEU A 215 11.92 -4.40 -2.49
C LEU A 215 11.85 -3.28 -1.44
N ALA A 216 12.05 -2.02 -1.83
CA ALA A 216 11.97 -0.88 -0.91
C ALA A 216 10.56 -0.73 -0.31
N VAL A 217 9.52 -0.91 -1.13
CA VAL A 217 8.12 -0.93 -0.65
C VAL A 217 7.88 -2.14 0.28
N ALA A 218 8.35 -3.34 -0.09
CA ALA A 218 8.21 -4.54 0.72
C ALA A 218 8.92 -4.43 2.09
N GLU A 219 10.11 -3.83 2.12
CA GLU A 219 10.87 -3.56 3.34
C GLU A 219 10.17 -2.51 4.21
N THR A 220 9.60 -1.46 3.60
CA THR A 220 8.87 -0.41 4.32
C THR A 220 7.63 -0.98 5.00
N ASN A 221 6.83 -1.77 4.28
CA ASN A 221 5.67 -2.50 4.83
C ASN A 221 6.07 -3.47 5.94
N THR A 222 7.22 -4.12 5.80
CA THR A 222 7.77 -4.98 6.85
C THR A 222 8.09 -4.17 8.11
N GLY A 223 8.72 -3.00 7.97
CA GLY A 223 9.03 -2.11 9.09
C GLY A 223 7.77 -1.65 9.81
N TYR A 224 6.73 -1.26 9.07
CA TYR A 224 5.43 -0.91 9.63
C TYR A 224 4.82 -2.08 10.42
N SER A 225 4.70 -3.24 9.80
CA SER A 225 4.11 -4.44 10.42
C SER A 225 4.86 -4.86 11.70
N ASN A 226 6.19 -4.93 11.63
CA ASN A 226 7.04 -5.23 12.78
C ASN A 226 6.71 -4.32 13.96
N SER A 227 6.64 -3.01 13.71
CA SER A 227 6.45 -1.99 14.74
C SER A 227 5.01 -1.76 15.17
N GLY A 228 4.02 -2.50 14.64
CA GLY A 228 2.61 -2.27 14.94
C GLY A 228 2.09 -0.93 14.40
N VAL A 229 2.62 -0.51 13.25
CA VAL A 229 2.09 0.62 12.49
C VAL A 229 1.01 0.08 11.55
N ASP A 230 -0.21 0.59 11.68
CA ASP A 230 -1.39 0.19 10.92
C ASP A 230 -1.48 0.98 9.60
N VAL A 231 -0.48 0.76 8.75
CA VAL A 231 -0.41 1.32 7.40
C VAL A 231 0.16 0.30 6.44
N THR A 232 -0.37 0.29 5.22
CA THR A 232 0.19 -0.39 4.06
C THR A 232 0.65 0.67 3.08
N MET A 233 1.76 0.39 2.40
CA MET A 233 2.25 1.17 1.28
C MET A 233 2.08 0.38 -0.01
N THR A 234 1.38 0.97 -0.97
CA THR A 234 1.16 0.37 -2.28
C THR A 234 1.89 1.16 -3.36
N LEU A 235 2.63 0.47 -4.22
CA LEU A 235 3.28 1.08 -5.37
C LEU A 235 2.22 1.48 -6.40
N ALA A 236 1.94 2.77 -6.53
CA ALA A 236 0.93 3.31 -7.43
C ALA A 236 1.40 3.24 -8.89
N HIS A 237 2.62 3.72 -9.15
CA HIS A 237 3.23 3.68 -10.47
C HIS A 237 4.74 3.94 -10.38
N THR A 238 5.46 3.58 -11.44
CA THR A 238 6.91 3.78 -11.58
C THR A 238 7.25 4.31 -12.95
N TYR A 239 8.15 5.30 -13.05
CA TYR A 239 8.60 5.82 -14.34
C TYR A 239 9.99 6.46 -14.26
N GLN A 240 10.71 6.47 -15.39
CA GLN A 240 11.97 7.18 -15.51
C GLN A 240 11.70 8.65 -15.84
N VAL A 241 12.35 9.58 -15.13
CA VAL A 241 12.30 11.02 -15.45
C VAL A 241 13.31 11.36 -16.54
N SER A 242 12.97 12.32 -17.40
CA SER A 242 13.91 12.91 -18.36
C SER A 242 14.71 14.04 -17.71
N TYR A 243 15.53 13.68 -16.72
CA TYR A 243 16.29 14.63 -15.91
C TYR A 243 17.71 14.11 -15.63
N ASN A 244 18.67 15.03 -15.59
CA ASN A 244 20.04 14.75 -15.18
C ASN A 244 20.21 15.22 -13.74
N GLU A 245 20.49 14.29 -12.84
CA GLU A 245 20.69 14.55 -11.42
C GLU A 245 21.87 15.50 -11.15
N SER A 246 21.75 16.26 -10.07
CA SER A 246 22.75 17.23 -9.60
C SER A 246 23.11 16.98 -8.15
N ASN A 247 22.21 17.32 -7.23
CA ASN A 247 22.39 17.10 -5.79
C ASN A 247 21.02 17.00 -5.12
N PHE A 248 20.95 16.37 -3.95
CA PHE A 248 19.69 16.13 -3.24
C PHE A 248 18.79 17.37 -3.09
N SER A 249 19.35 18.53 -2.75
CA SER A 249 18.54 19.73 -2.54
C SER A 249 17.94 20.26 -3.83
N THR A 250 18.73 20.29 -4.91
CA THR A 250 18.28 20.75 -6.23
C THR A 250 17.29 19.76 -6.85
N ASP A 251 17.64 18.48 -6.83
CA ASP A 251 16.85 17.41 -7.46
C ASP A 251 15.47 17.30 -6.79
N LEU A 252 15.41 17.36 -5.45
CA LEU A 252 14.16 17.35 -4.72
C LEU A 252 13.32 18.62 -4.95
N ALA A 253 13.96 19.78 -5.07
CA ALA A 253 13.25 21.02 -5.35
C ALA A 253 12.55 20.95 -6.71
N TYR A 254 13.26 20.54 -7.77
CA TYR A 254 12.66 20.32 -9.08
C TYR A 254 11.58 19.26 -9.06
N PHE A 255 11.80 18.15 -8.35
CA PHE A 255 10.80 17.08 -8.27
C PHE A 255 9.50 17.49 -7.53
N ARG A 256 9.56 18.48 -6.64
CA ARG A 256 8.40 18.95 -5.86
C ARG A 256 7.68 20.13 -6.50
N ASN A 257 8.39 21.03 -7.16
CA ASN A 257 7.76 22.25 -7.68
C ASN A 257 6.89 21.94 -8.91
N GLN A 258 5.85 22.73 -9.15
CA GLN A 258 4.79 22.39 -10.13
C GLN A 258 4.95 23.03 -11.51
N ASN A 259 5.77 24.07 -11.65
CA ASN A 259 5.84 24.90 -12.86
C ASN A 259 7.22 25.54 -13.04
N ASP A 260 8.30 24.80 -12.75
CA ASP A 260 9.66 25.32 -12.95
C ASP A 260 10.31 24.78 -14.24
N GLY A 261 9.56 24.01 -15.04
CA GLY A 261 9.97 23.47 -16.31
C GLY A 261 10.79 22.18 -16.18
N VAL A 262 10.94 21.63 -14.98
CA VAL A 262 11.77 20.45 -14.71
C VAL A 262 10.97 19.41 -13.94
N MET A 263 10.77 18.23 -14.53
CA MET A 263 10.00 17.13 -13.92
C MET A 263 8.55 17.48 -13.54
N ASP A 264 7.98 18.56 -14.06
CA ASP A 264 6.60 19.00 -13.78
C ASP A 264 5.55 17.90 -14.06
N GLU A 265 5.86 16.94 -14.94
CA GLU A 265 4.99 15.80 -15.25
C GLU A 265 4.66 14.92 -14.03
N VAL A 266 5.47 14.98 -12.97
CA VAL A 266 5.26 14.22 -11.73
C VAL A 266 3.90 14.52 -11.10
N HIS A 267 3.43 15.77 -11.13
CA HIS A 267 2.17 16.17 -10.50
C HIS A 267 0.99 15.55 -11.23
N GLY A 268 0.98 15.66 -12.56
CA GLY A 268 -0.01 14.99 -13.40
C GLY A 268 0.00 13.48 -13.21
N LYS A 269 1.18 12.86 -13.03
CA LYS A 269 1.28 11.41 -12.74
C LYS A 269 0.76 11.06 -11.34
N ARG A 270 1.01 11.88 -10.32
CA ARG A 270 0.43 11.65 -8.98
C ARG A 270 -1.09 11.73 -9.03
N ASP A 271 -1.64 12.68 -9.78
CA ASP A 271 -3.07 12.83 -10.00
C ASP A 271 -3.65 11.72 -10.89
N GLN A 272 -2.87 11.17 -11.82
CA GLN A 272 -3.29 10.09 -12.71
C GLN A 272 -3.33 8.72 -12.00
N TYR A 273 -2.37 8.45 -11.11
CA TYR A 273 -2.20 7.14 -10.46
C TYR A 273 -2.63 7.12 -8.99
N GLY A 274 -3.06 8.27 -8.46
CA GLY A 274 -3.57 8.41 -7.10
C GLY A 274 -2.47 8.20 -6.11
N ALA A 275 -1.35 8.88 -6.32
CA ALA A 275 -0.16 8.71 -5.49
C ALA A 275 -0.11 9.82 -4.43
N ASP A 276 -0.38 9.42 -3.20
CA ASP A 276 -0.34 10.25 -2.01
C ASP A 276 1.05 10.79 -1.74
N VAL A 277 2.09 10.01 -2.00
CA VAL A 277 3.49 10.42 -1.84
C VAL A 277 4.27 10.14 -3.12
N ALA A 278 5.31 10.92 -3.40
CA ALA A 278 6.21 10.69 -4.51
C ALA A 278 7.67 10.63 -4.05
N VAL A 279 8.39 9.62 -4.55
CA VAL A 279 9.82 9.43 -4.24
C VAL A 279 10.60 9.37 -5.54
N ILE A 280 11.71 10.10 -5.64
CA ILE A 280 12.67 9.97 -6.74
C ILE A 280 13.90 9.19 -6.30
N ILE A 281 14.22 8.12 -7.03
CA ILE A 281 15.46 7.36 -6.84
C ILE A 281 16.57 7.96 -7.71
N THR A 282 17.69 8.33 -7.08
CA THR A 282 18.85 8.97 -7.72
C THR A 282 20.11 8.13 -7.52
N ASN A 283 21.17 8.47 -8.25
CA ASN A 283 22.53 7.97 -8.06
C ASN A 283 23.47 9.05 -7.45
N VAL A 284 22.89 10.07 -6.81
CA VAL A 284 23.61 11.06 -5.99
C VAL A 284 24.03 10.39 -4.68
N THR A 285 25.33 10.35 -4.40
CA THR A 285 25.88 9.52 -3.30
C THR A 285 26.28 10.28 -2.03
N ASP A 286 26.01 11.59 -1.99
CA ASP A 286 26.40 12.45 -0.87
C ASP A 286 25.72 12.04 0.44
N TYR A 287 24.44 11.68 0.35
CA TYR A 287 23.57 11.27 1.44
C TYR A 287 22.68 10.10 1.03
N CYS A 288 21.94 9.53 1.97
CA CYS A 288 21.02 8.44 1.68
C CYS A 288 19.64 8.93 1.23
N GLY A 289 19.22 10.11 1.66
CA GLY A 289 17.93 10.66 1.27
C GLY A 289 17.73 12.11 1.68
N LEU A 290 16.61 12.65 1.24
CA LEU A 290 16.08 13.93 1.69
C LEU A 290 14.56 13.96 1.47
N ALA A 291 13.79 14.04 2.55
CA ALA A 291 12.37 14.37 2.52
C ALA A 291 12.17 15.89 2.40
N SER A 292 11.10 16.32 1.71
CA SER A 292 10.86 17.74 1.49
C SER A 292 10.18 18.46 2.66
N ASP A 293 9.72 17.69 3.65
CA ASP A 293 8.99 18.17 4.83
C ASP A 293 9.06 17.18 6.01
N ILE A 294 8.76 17.65 7.21
CA ILE A 294 8.48 16.80 8.39
C ILE A 294 7.01 17.00 8.76
N GLY A 295 6.16 16.04 8.38
CA GLY A 295 4.71 16.18 8.46
C GLY A 295 4.18 16.93 7.24
N SER A 296 4.18 16.25 6.10
CA SER A 296 3.88 16.81 4.80
C SER A 296 2.40 17.11 4.58
N THR A 297 2.13 17.86 3.52
CA THR A 297 0.80 18.03 2.90
C THR A 297 0.81 17.38 1.51
N SER A 298 -0.35 17.28 0.84
CA SER A 298 -0.42 16.75 -0.53
C SER A 298 0.56 17.44 -1.50
N SER A 299 0.83 18.75 -1.33
CA SER A 299 1.77 19.52 -2.15
C SER A 299 3.24 19.38 -1.73
N THR A 300 3.54 18.91 -0.51
CA THR A 300 4.91 18.73 0.01
C THR A 300 5.30 17.26 0.24
N ALA A 301 4.45 16.30 -0.12
CA ALA A 301 4.68 14.86 0.02
C ALA A 301 5.67 14.28 -1.02
N PHE A 302 6.91 14.78 -1.00
CA PHE A 302 7.99 14.42 -1.93
C PHE A 302 9.29 14.07 -1.19
N ALA A 303 10.03 13.08 -1.68
CA ALA A 303 11.36 12.74 -1.17
C ALA A 303 12.31 12.30 -2.30
N ALA A 304 13.61 12.41 -2.05
CA ALA A 304 14.67 11.89 -2.91
C ALA A 304 15.51 10.86 -2.14
N VAL A 305 15.91 9.77 -2.78
CA VAL A 305 16.62 8.65 -2.14
C VAL A 305 17.74 8.13 -3.04
N TYR A 306 18.94 7.95 -2.49
CA TYR A 306 20.02 7.26 -3.17
C TYR A 306 19.71 5.76 -3.28
N HIS A 307 19.76 5.20 -4.50
CA HIS A 307 19.43 3.78 -4.75
C HIS A 307 20.20 2.81 -3.85
N GLY A 308 21.46 3.12 -3.52
CA GLY A 308 22.30 2.29 -2.66
C GLY A 308 21.82 2.22 -1.22
N CYS A 309 21.08 3.22 -0.72
CA CYS A 309 20.49 3.24 0.62
C CYS A 309 19.01 2.84 0.67
N ALA A 310 18.31 2.83 -0.47
CA ALA A 310 16.87 2.62 -0.53
C ALA A 310 16.43 1.33 0.18
N THR A 311 17.17 0.23 -0.03
CA THR A 311 16.91 -1.10 0.53
C THR A 311 18.01 -1.57 1.47
N GLY A 312 17.68 -2.44 2.43
CA GLY A 312 18.55 -3.00 3.45
C GLY A 312 19.01 -2.00 4.52
N TYR A 313 19.22 -0.74 4.13
CA TYR A 313 19.49 0.40 5.01
C TYR A 313 18.22 1.25 5.26
N TYR A 314 17.11 0.89 4.60
CA TYR A 314 15.75 1.35 4.83
C TYR A 314 15.52 2.85 4.60
N SER A 315 16.37 3.52 3.82
CA SER A 315 16.24 4.96 3.61
C SER A 315 14.99 5.35 2.83
N PHE A 316 14.46 4.46 1.97
CA PHE A 316 13.18 4.72 1.32
C PHE A 316 12.04 4.91 2.33
N GLY A 317 11.92 3.96 3.27
CA GLY A 317 10.95 4.07 4.36
C GLY A 317 11.25 5.24 5.29
N HIS A 318 12.53 5.50 5.61
CA HIS A 318 12.97 6.63 6.43
C HIS A 318 12.48 7.97 5.90
N GLU A 319 12.70 8.26 4.61
CA GLU A 319 12.28 9.55 4.04
C GLU A 319 10.75 9.68 3.98
N VAL A 320 10.02 8.59 3.69
CA VAL A 320 8.55 8.61 3.79
C VAL A 320 8.10 8.82 5.25
N GLY A 321 8.84 8.28 6.21
CA GLY A 321 8.63 8.52 7.64
C GLY A 321 8.67 10.00 8.01
N HIS A 322 9.62 10.76 7.46
CA HIS A 322 9.63 12.23 7.62
C HIS A 322 8.36 12.88 7.08
N LEU A 323 7.89 12.47 5.89
CA LEU A 323 6.63 12.96 5.33
C LEU A 323 5.43 12.64 6.24
N GLN A 324 5.51 11.55 7.02
CA GLN A 324 4.58 11.14 8.07
C GLN A 324 4.88 11.76 9.46
N ALA A 325 5.68 12.82 9.51
CA ALA A 325 6.07 13.57 10.72
C ALA A 325 7.02 12.85 11.69
N ALA A 326 7.62 11.73 11.30
CA ALA A 326 8.66 11.09 12.10
C ALA A 326 9.95 11.91 12.10
N ARG A 327 10.63 11.94 13.24
CA ARG A 327 11.89 12.65 13.47
C ARG A 327 13.02 11.73 13.85
N HIS A 328 14.25 12.22 13.73
CA HIS A 328 15.42 11.47 14.17
C HIS A 328 15.46 11.30 15.68
N ASP A 329 16.42 10.53 16.18
CA ASP A 329 16.57 10.35 17.62
C ASP A 329 16.87 11.69 18.35
N PRO A 330 16.51 11.79 19.64
CA PRO A 330 16.55 13.06 20.37
C PRO A 330 17.92 13.72 20.50
N SER A 331 19.00 12.94 20.37
CA SER A 331 20.35 13.45 20.50
C SER A 331 20.80 14.23 19.26
N ASN A 332 20.24 13.89 18.10
CA ASN A 332 20.51 14.53 16.82
C ASN A 332 19.38 15.48 16.40
N ASP A 333 18.16 15.23 16.86
CA ASP A 333 16.98 16.08 16.64
C ASP A 333 16.28 16.36 17.99
N PRO A 334 16.59 17.47 18.67
CA PRO A 334 15.92 17.84 19.91
C PRO A 334 14.54 18.50 19.69
N THR A 335 14.10 18.69 18.45
CA THR A 335 12.88 19.44 18.11
C THR A 335 11.61 18.69 18.51
N ASN A 336 10.68 19.40 19.17
CA ASN A 336 9.45 18.80 19.73
C ASN A 336 8.22 18.91 18.81
N THR A 337 8.34 19.53 17.65
CA THR A 337 7.22 19.81 16.73
C THR A 337 7.34 18.95 15.47
N PRO A 338 6.27 18.38 14.91
CA PRO A 338 4.89 18.50 15.36
C PRO A 338 4.58 17.64 16.59
N TYR A 339 5.41 16.62 16.89
CA TYR A 339 5.18 15.71 18.01
C TYR A 339 6.44 15.48 18.85
N ALA A 340 6.39 15.87 20.13
CA ALA A 340 7.53 15.75 21.04
C ALA A 340 8.00 14.30 21.29
N PHE A 341 7.13 13.34 21.01
CA PHE A 341 7.36 11.91 21.14
C PHE A 341 7.77 11.24 19.82
N GLY A 342 7.82 12.00 18.72
CA GLY A 342 7.93 11.47 17.38
C GLY A 342 9.34 11.12 16.94
N HIS A 343 10.22 10.67 17.84
CA HIS A 343 11.63 10.47 17.53
C HIS A 343 12.02 9.00 17.33
N GLY A 344 13.09 8.79 16.55
CA GLY A 344 13.83 7.55 16.51
C GLY A 344 14.40 7.15 17.88
N TYR A 345 14.92 5.93 17.97
CA TYR A 345 15.50 5.39 19.19
C TYR A 345 16.86 4.73 18.91
N GLN A 346 17.85 5.13 19.71
CA GLN A 346 19.18 4.51 19.75
C GLN A 346 19.32 3.70 21.03
N TYR A 347 19.88 2.50 20.92
CA TYR A 347 20.29 1.70 22.07
C TYR A 347 21.75 1.30 21.90
N ALA A 348 22.64 2.26 22.21
CA ALA A 348 24.08 2.13 21.99
C ALA A 348 24.68 0.91 22.72
N SER A 349 24.22 0.59 23.94
CA SER A 349 24.73 -0.57 24.70
C SER A 349 24.40 -1.92 24.06
N GLY A 350 23.40 -1.98 23.17
CA GLY A 350 23.09 -3.19 22.38
C GLY A 350 23.51 -3.08 20.92
N ASN A 351 24.20 -2.01 20.52
CA ASN A 351 24.64 -1.76 19.14
C ASN A 351 23.50 -1.79 18.11
N TRP A 352 22.32 -1.24 18.44
CA TRP A 352 21.21 -1.14 17.48
C TRP A 352 20.44 0.18 17.56
N ARG A 353 19.73 0.49 16.47
CA ARG A 353 18.91 1.69 16.31
C ARG A 353 17.71 1.46 15.40
N THR A 354 16.62 2.19 15.64
CA THR A 354 15.41 2.14 14.80
C THR A 354 15.59 2.92 13.48
N ILE A 355 14.64 2.79 12.55
CA ILE A 355 14.71 3.35 11.19
C ILE A 355 15.08 4.84 11.20
N MET A 356 14.44 5.64 12.05
CA MET A 356 14.68 7.08 12.13
C MET A 356 15.91 7.48 12.95
N ALA A 357 16.54 6.58 13.70
CA ALA A 357 17.69 6.98 14.50
C ALA A 357 18.96 7.10 13.64
N TYR A 358 19.81 8.06 13.96
CA TYR A 358 21.17 8.20 13.41
C TYR A 358 22.11 7.14 13.99
N ASN A 359 23.28 6.98 13.37
CA ASN A 359 24.25 5.99 13.81
C ASN A 359 24.83 6.40 15.16
N CYS A 360 25.05 5.43 16.03
CA CYS A 360 25.61 5.65 17.35
C CYS A 360 27.13 5.89 17.21
N SER A 361 27.73 6.62 18.16
CA SER A 361 29.18 6.90 18.15
C SER A 361 30.06 5.63 18.09
N GLY A 362 29.61 4.53 18.70
CA GLY A 362 30.28 3.22 18.64
C GLY A 362 29.86 2.31 17.47
N GLY A 363 28.99 2.79 16.59
CA GLY A 363 28.37 2.02 15.51
C GLY A 363 27.18 1.18 16.02
N CYS A 364 26.00 1.40 15.44
CA CYS A 364 24.82 0.59 15.72
C CYS A 364 24.06 0.22 14.45
N THR A 365 23.70 -1.06 14.38
CA THR A 365 22.95 -1.63 13.26
C THR A 365 21.55 -1.01 13.21
N ARG A 366 21.19 -0.47 12.05
CA ARG A 366 19.81 -0.04 11.79
C ARG A 366 18.94 -1.28 11.57
N ILE A 367 17.95 -1.46 12.44
CA ILE A 367 16.98 -2.55 12.34
C ILE A 367 15.72 -2.05 11.61
N ASN A 368 15.01 -2.97 10.93
CA ASN A 368 13.76 -2.64 10.23
C ASN A 368 12.57 -2.53 11.18
N TRP A 369 12.68 -1.58 12.12
CA TRP A 369 11.71 -1.29 13.16
C TRP A 369 11.67 0.22 13.37
N TRP A 370 10.47 0.78 13.43
CA TRP A 370 10.16 2.10 13.99
C TRP A 370 10.16 2.05 15.52
N SER A 371 10.53 3.16 16.16
CA SER A 371 10.50 3.24 17.62
C SER A 371 9.08 3.08 18.15
N ASN A 372 8.93 2.20 19.16
CA ASN A 372 7.67 1.89 19.80
C ASN A 372 7.95 1.36 21.23
N PRO A 373 7.53 2.05 22.30
CA PRO A 373 7.76 1.63 23.68
C PRO A 373 7.02 0.32 24.06
N ASN A 374 6.00 -0.08 23.29
CA ASN A 374 5.23 -1.30 23.53
C ASN A 374 5.84 -2.53 22.84
N LYS A 375 6.90 -2.36 22.04
CA LYS A 375 7.64 -3.46 21.40
C LYS A 375 9.00 -3.60 22.09
N THR A 376 9.47 -4.84 22.22
CA THR A 376 10.76 -5.13 22.85
C THR A 376 11.68 -5.91 21.92
N ARG A 377 12.99 -5.69 22.06
CA ARG A 377 14.05 -6.47 21.44
C ARG A 377 14.98 -6.95 22.55
N ASN A 378 15.10 -8.27 22.71
CA ASN A 378 15.86 -8.89 23.80
C ASN A 378 15.48 -8.34 25.19
N GLY A 379 14.18 -8.12 25.42
CA GLY A 379 13.64 -7.56 26.66
C GLY A 379 13.81 -6.05 26.84
N VAL A 380 14.47 -5.35 25.92
CA VAL A 380 14.63 -3.89 25.94
C VAL A 380 13.53 -3.24 25.10
N ALA A 381 12.81 -2.28 25.67
CA ALA A 381 11.81 -1.51 24.92
C ALA A 381 12.46 -0.74 23.75
N MET A 382 11.83 -0.77 22.58
CA MET A 382 12.33 -0.10 21.37
C MET A 382 11.89 1.36 21.29
N GLY A 383 11.84 2.06 22.42
CA GLY A 383 11.37 3.43 22.48
C GLY A 383 10.97 3.88 23.88
N THR A 384 10.47 5.11 23.98
CA THR A 384 9.91 5.68 25.21
C THR A 384 8.62 6.41 24.86
N THR A 385 7.63 6.36 25.75
CA THR A 385 6.31 6.99 25.53
C THR A 385 6.36 8.51 25.41
N SER A 386 7.34 9.15 26.04
CA SER A 386 7.48 10.61 26.06
C SER A 386 8.29 11.16 24.91
N ARG A 387 9.18 10.36 24.30
CA ARG A 387 10.19 10.88 23.38
C ARG A 387 10.39 10.06 22.12
N SER A 388 10.41 8.73 22.20
CA SER A 388 10.77 7.88 21.06
C SER A 388 9.65 6.88 20.76
N ASP A 389 8.63 7.34 20.07
CA ASP A 389 7.45 6.57 19.64
C ASP A 389 7.02 7.01 18.22
N ASN A 390 7.87 6.71 17.23
CA ASN A 390 7.53 6.94 15.82
C ASN A 390 6.28 6.16 15.44
N ALA A 391 6.08 4.94 15.95
CA ALA A 391 4.92 4.13 15.59
C ALA A 391 3.60 4.86 15.90
N ARG A 392 3.51 5.55 17.03
CA ARG A 392 2.36 6.40 17.34
C ARG A 392 2.16 7.53 16.35
N VAL A 393 3.23 8.26 15.98
CA VAL A 393 3.15 9.34 15.00
C VAL A 393 2.70 8.83 13.63
N LEU A 394 3.26 7.71 13.17
CA LEU A 394 2.90 7.11 11.88
C LEU A 394 1.44 6.69 11.85
N ASN A 395 0.92 6.08 12.93
CA ASN A 395 -0.50 5.72 13.02
C ASN A 395 -1.43 6.94 13.02
N LEU A 396 -1.02 8.04 13.66
CA LEU A 396 -1.81 9.28 13.69
C LEU A 396 -1.87 9.98 12.33
N THR A 397 -0.79 9.92 11.54
CA THR A 397 -0.66 10.70 10.30
C THR A 397 -1.02 9.93 9.03
N SER A 398 -0.89 8.60 9.04
CA SER A 398 -1.10 7.77 7.85
C SER A 398 -2.51 7.91 7.24
N PRO A 399 -3.61 7.98 8.01
CA PRO A 399 -4.94 8.18 7.43
C PRO A 399 -5.07 9.50 6.67
N ALA A 400 -4.44 10.58 7.13
CA ALA A 400 -4.46 11.87 6.44
C ALA A 400 -3.64 11.81 5.14
N ILE A 401 -2.46 11.20 5.20
CA ILE A 401 -1.56 11.08 4.05
C ILE A 401 -2.17 10.20 2.97
N ALA A 402 -2.73 9.05 3.32
CA ALA A 402 -3.42 8.13 2.41
C ALA A 402 -4.65 8.75 1.70
N ASN A 403 -5.05 9.97 2.09
CA ASN A 403 -6.15 10.70 1.47
C ASN A 403 -5.68 11.92 0.63
N PHE A 404 -4.37 12.13 0.46
CA PHE A 404 -3.84 13.25 -0.31
C PHE A 404 -4.30 13.28 -1.77
N LYS A 405 -4.65 12.12 -2.34
CA LYS A 405 -5.21 12.00 -3.70
C LYS A 405 -6.59 11.32 -3.76
N GLY A 406 -7.37 11.39 -2.68
CA GLY A 406 -8.78 10.93 -2.67
C GLY A 406 -9.00 9.51 -2.16
N GLY A 407 -8.03 8.90 -1.47
CA GLY A 407 -8.15 7.59 -0.84
C GLY A 407 -7.86 6.42 -1.80
N THR A 408 -8.03 5.18 -1.31
CA THR A 408 -7.59 3.89 -1.90
C THR A 408 -8.04 3.58 -3.34
N THR A 409 -8.87 4.41 -3.95
CA THR A 409 -9.29 4.25 -5.35
C THR A 409 -8.30 4.97 -6.26
N PRO A 410 -7.61 4.26 -7.18
CA PRO A 410 -6.81 4.93 -8.19
C PRO A 410 -7.71 5.92 -8.97
N PRO A 411 -7.23 7.08 -9.41
CA PRO A 411 -7.96 7.98 -10.28
C PRO A 411 -8.32 7.27 -11.59
N PRO A 412 -9.42 7.65 -12.26
CA PRO A 412 -9.76 7.13 -13.58
C PRO A 412 -8.57 7.27 -14.54
N PRO A 413 -8.11 6.18 -15.18
CA PRO A 413 -7.07 6.27 -16.20
C PRO A 413 -7.60 7.06 -17.41
N PRO A 414 -6.83 7.97 -18.02
CA PRO A 414 -7.26 8.69 -19.21
C PRO A 414 -7.60 7.72 -20.35
N GLY A 415 -8.83 7.79 -20.85
CA GLY A 415 -9.32 6.99 -21.99
C GLY A 415 -9.96 5.65 -21.63
N ASP A 416 -10.08 5.31 -20.33
CA ASP A 416 -10.79 4.11 -19.88
C ASP A 416 -12.22 4.47 -19.43
N THR A 417 -13.18 3.57 -19.66
CA THR A 417 -14.58 3.77 -19.24
C THR A 417 -14.86 3.08 -17.91
N GLU A 418 -15.42 3.80 -16.94
CA GLU A 418 -15.87 3.22 -15.67
C GLU A 418 -17.14 2.39 -15.84
N LEU A 419 -17.13 1.18 -15.33
CA LEU A 419 -18.31 0.34 -15.19
C LEU A 419 -18.98 0.63 -13.85
N THR A 420 -20.31 0.69 -13.85
CA THR A 420 -21.10 0.73 -12.62
C THR A 420 -21.51 -0.70 -12.24
N ASN A 421 -21.35 -1.07 -10.97
CA ASN A 421 -21.70 -2.41 -10.48
C ASN A 421 -23.14 -2.80 -10.85
N GLY A 422 -23.31 -3.94 -11.53
CA GLY A 422 -24.59 -4.47 -11.95
C GLY A 422 -25.29 -3.66 -13.04
N GLN A 423 -24.57 -2.78 -13.74
CA GLN A 423 -25.09 -2.01 -14.88
C GLN A 423 -24.25 -2.31 -16.12
N ALA A 424 -24.94 -2.66 -17.20
CA ALA A 424 -24.31 -2.95 -18.47
C ALA A 424 -23.97 -1.66 -19.23
N GLU A 425 -22.71 -1.52 -19.64
CA GLU A 425 -22.28 -0.56 -20.65
C GLU A 425 -22.65 -1.10 -22.03
N THR A 426 -23.46 -0.38 -22.80
CA THR A 426 -24.12 -0.92 -24.01
C THR A 426 -23.63 -0.29 -25.30
N ASN A 427 -24.02 -0.87 -26.43
CA ASN A 427 -23.70 -0.38 -27.78
C ASN A 427 -22.19 -0.31 -28.09
N LEU A 428 -21.41 -1.19 -27.46
CA LEU A 428 -19.97 -1.26 -27.68
C LEU A 428 -19.68 -1.81 -29.07
N SER A 429 -18.66 -1.25 -29.71
CA SER A 429 -18.19 -1.66 -31.03
C SER A 429 -16.68 -1.48 -31.16
N GLY A 430 -16.07 -2.22 -32.07
CA GLY A 430 -14.63 -2.17 -32.33
C GLY A 430 -14.28 -2.76 -33.69
N ALA A 431 -13.25 -2.20 -34.34
CA ALA A 431 -12.69 -2.75 -35.57
C ALA A 431 -11.79 -3.94 -35.25
N GLN A 432 -11.58 -4.86 -36.20
CA GLN A 432 -10.69 -6.00 -35.98
C GLN A 432 -9.31 -5.56 -35.45
N GLY A 433 -8.89 -6.15 -34.34
CA GLY A 433 -7.64 -5.85 -33.65
C GLY A 433 -7.66 -4.63 -32.72
N SER A 434 -8.76 -3.88 -32.63
CA SER A 434 -8.87 -2.76 -31.70
C SER A 434 -9.01 -3.24 -30.25
N GLU A 435 -8.53 -2.43 -29.32
CA GLU A 435 -8.63 -2.65 -27.88
C GLU A 435 -9.37 -1.48 -27.23
N SER A 436 -10.35 -1.79 -26.39
CA SER A 436 -11.09 -0.84 -25.55
C SER A 436 -10.91 -1.24 -24.09
N PHE A 437 -10.74 -0.26 -23.21
CA PHE A 437 -10.45 -0.49 -21.79
C PHE A 437 -11.57 0.06 -20.92
N PHE A 438 -11.94 -0.74 -19.93
CA PHE A 438 -12.93 -0.41 -18.91
C PHE A 438 -12.35 -0.74 -17.53
N TYR A 439 -12.98 -0.23 -16.48
CA TYR A 439 -12.63 -0.63 -15.11
C TYR A 439 -13.84 -0.68 -14.19
N LEU A 440 -13.74 -1.50 -13.14
CA LEU A 440 -14.69 -1.54 -12.03
C LEU A 440 -13.92 -1.48 -10.72
N ASP A 441 -14.28 -0.54 -9.85
CA ASP A 441 -13.73 -0.48 -8.49
C ASP A 441 -14.55 -1.39 -7.58
N VAL A 442 -13.84 -2.34 -6.95
CA VAL A 442 -14.46 -3.40 -6.13
C VAL A 442 -14.13 -3.14 -4.65
N PRO A 443 -15.15 -2.99 -3.78
CA PRO A 443 -14.93 -2.70 -2.37
C PRO A 443 -14.44 -3.93 -1.59
N ALA A 444 -13.88 -3.70 -0.41
CA ALA A 444 -13.51 -4.77 0.51
C ALA A 444 -14.74 -5.59 0.94
N GLY A 445 -14.57 -6.91 1.05
CA GLY A 445 -15.66 -7.82 1.39
C GLY A 445 -16.65 -8.11 0.25
N ALA A 446 -16.39 -7.62 -0.97
CA ALA A 446 -17.17 -8.00 -2.13
C ALA A 446 -17.06 -9.52 -2.40
N THR A 447 -18.17 -10.12 -2.80
CA THR A 447 -18.29 -11.53 -3.17
C THR A 447 -18.88 -11.66 -4.57
N SER A 448 -18.72 -12.81 -5.20
CA SER A 448 -19.36 -13.13 -6.50
C SER A 448 -19.04 -12.12 -7.62
N LEU A 449 -17.79 -11.66 -7.73
CA LEU A 449 -17.36 -10.73 -8.78
C LEU A 449 -17.32 -11.43 -10.16
N SER A 450 -18.06 -10.90 -11.13
CA SER A 450 -18.02 -11.30 -12.53
C SER A 450 -17.95 -10.10 -13.48
N PHE A 451 -17.42 -10.37 -14.66
CA PHE A 451 -17.54 -9.50 -15.83
C PHE A 451 -18.12 -10.31 -16.96
N ASP A 452 -19.13 -9.77 -17.64
CA ASP A 452 -19.94 -10.48 -18.60
C ASP A 452 -20.14 -9.62 -19.85
N THR A 453 -19.81 -10.16 -21.02
CA THR A 453 -20.20 -9.57 -22.30
C THR A 453 -21.39 -10.31 -22.88
N SER A 454 -22.31 -9.58 -23.51
CA SER A 454 -23.47 -10.17 -24.15
C SER A 454 -23.99 -9.40 -25.36
N GLY A 455 -24.73 -10.10 -26.23
CA GLY A 455 -25.44 -9.49 -27.36
C GLY A 455 -24.54 -9.11 -28.55
N GLY A 456 -25.06 -8.23 -29.41
CA GLY A 456 -24.34 -7.73 -30.58
C GLY A 456 -24.05 -8.75 -31.69
N SER A 457 -23.17 -8.36 -32.60
CA SER A 457 -22.62 -9.16 -33.70
C SER A 457 -21.08 -9.09 -33.70
N GLY A 458 -20.41 -10.02 -34.38
CA GLY A 458 -18.94 -10.09 -34.42
C GLY A 458 -18.35 -11.03 -33.37
N ASP A 459 -17.10 -10.78 -32.99
CA ASP A 459 -16.33 -11.59 -32.05
C ASP A 459 -15.38 -10.73 -31.22
N VAL A 460 -15.67 -10.58 -29.92
CA VAL A 460 -14.88 -9.80 -28.97
C VAL A 460 -14.38 -10.69 -27.84
N ASP A 461 -13.08 -10.61 -27.58
CA ASP A 461 -12.42 -11.30 -26.49
C ASP A 461 -12.27 -10.36 -25.29
N MET A 462 -12.54 -10.87 -24.09
CA MET A 462 -12.42 -10.19 -22.82
C MET A 462 -11.21 -10.68 -22.04
N TYR A 463 -10.49 -9.71 -21.47
CA TYR A 463 -9.38 -9.95 -20.56
C TYR A 463 -9.62 -9.11 -19.31
N VAL A 464 -9.53 -9.70 -18.13
CA VAL A 464 -9.71 -8.99 -16.87
C VAL A 464 -8.45 -9.12 -16.03
N LYS A 465 -8.03 -8.03 -15.37
CA LYS A 465 -6.90 -8.03 -14.45
C LYS A 465 -7.08 -7.05 -13.30
N PHE A 466 -6.75 -7.47 -12.09
CA PHE A 466 -6.69 -6.64 -10.90
C PHE A 466 -5.44 -5.75 -10.88
N GLY A 467 -5.59 -4.50 -10.46
CA GLY A 467 -4.51 -3.57 -10.14
C GLY A 467 -3.72 -3.00 -11.33
N SER A 468 -3.88 -3.54 -12.54
CA SER A 468 -3.22 -3.05 -13.76
C SER A 468 -3.99 -3.45 -15.02
N LYS A 469 -3.75 -2.74 -16.13
CA LYS A 469 -4.34 -3.08 -17.44
C LYS A 469 -3.91 -4.49 -17.89
N PRO A 470 -4.84 -5.35 -18.31
CA PRO A 470 -4.48 -6.63 -18.90
C PRO A 470 -3.78 -6.42 -20.25
N THR A 471 -2.97 -7.41 -20.63
CA THR A 471 -2.43 -7.57 -21.99
C THR A 471 -2.81 -8.95 -22.50
N THR A 472 -2.57 -9.23 -23.78
CA THR A 472 -2.81 -10.57 -24.36
C THR A 472 -1.97 -11.68 -23.73
N SER A 473 -0.91 -11.34 -22.97
CA SER A 473 -0.04 -12.29 -22.26
C SER A 473 -0.10 -12.19 -20.74
N SER A 474 -0.83 -11.22 -20.16
CA SER A 474 -0.94 -11.02 -18.72
C SER A 474 -2.36 -10.60 -18.36
N TYR A 475 -3.10 -11.52 -17.77
CA TYR A 475 -4.49 -11.37 -17.37
C TYR A 475 -4.76 -12.31 -16.18
N ASP A 476 -5.76 -11.98 -15.38
CA ASP A 476 -6.21 -12.86 -14.28
C ASP A 476 -7.32 -13.79 -14.76
N CYS A 477 -8.08 -13.37 -15.77
CA CYS A 477 -9.15 -14.15 -16.36
C CYS A 477 -9.36 -13.80 -17.83
N ARG A 478 -9.59 -14.85 -18.64
CA ARG A 478 -9.78 -14.79 -20.08
C ARG A 478 -10.60 -15.99 -20.56
N PRO A 479 -11.92 -15.84 -20.78
CA PRO A 479 -12.79 -16.94 -21.18
C PRO A 479 -12.59 -17.42 -22.64
N TYR A 480 -12.23 -16.54 -23.59
CA TYR A 480 -11.87 -16.84 -24.99
C TYR A 480 -12.84 -17.78 -25.70
N ARG A 481 -14.11 -17.38 -25.73
CA ARG A 481 -15.18 -18.13 -26.38
C ARG A 481 -15.45 -17.54 -27.76
N ASN A 482 -15.85 -18.39 -28.70
CA ASN A 482 -16.27 -17.89 -30.01
C ASN A 482 -17.53 -17.02 -29.88
N GLY A 483 -17.46 -15.80 -30.41
CA GLY A 483 -18.55 -14.83 -30.42
C GLY A 483 -18.58 -13.96 -29.15
N ASN A 484 -19.54 -13.03 -29.08
CA ASN A 484 -19.50 -11.96 -28.08
C ASN A 484 -19.94 -12.34 -26.65
N ASN A 485 -20.41 -13.56 -26.41
CA ASN A 485 -20.96 -13.94 -25.10
C ASN A 485 -19.88 -14.59 -24.24
N GLU A 486 -19.25 -13.77 -23.40
CA GLU A 486 -18.15 -14.19 -22.55
C GLU A 486 -18.45 -13.90 -21.08
N THR A 487 -18.04 -14.81 -20.19
CA THR A 487 -18.18 -14.65 -18.74
C THR A 487 -16.84 -14.87 -18.08
N CYS A 488 -16.42 -13.91 -17.28
CA CYS A 488 -15.20 -13.93 -16.52
C CYS A 488 -15.51 -13.79 -15.02
N THR A 489 -15.44 -14.90 -14.29
CA THR A 489 -15.66 -14.92 -12.83
C THR A 489 -14.34 -14.83 -12.08
N ILE A 490 -14.24 -13.92 -11.11
CA ILE A 490 -13.05 -13.74 -10.28
C ILE A 490 -13.21 -14.52 -8.97
N SER A 491 -12.32 -15.49 -8.73
CA SER A 491 -12.36 -16.36 -7.56
C SER A 491 -11.60 -15.80 -6.35
N ASN A 492 -10.50 -15.07 -6.57
CA ASN A 492 -9.75 -14.38 -5.53
C ASN A 492 -10.06 -12.88 -5.56
N ILE A 493 -11.19 -12.50 -4.97
CA ILE A 493 -11.68 -11.12 -5.01
C ILE A 493 -10.87 -10.28 -4.01
N GLN A 494 -10.05 -9.40 -4.56
CA GLN A 494 -9.33 -8.36 -3.84
C GLN A 494 -10.09 -7.04 -3.92
N SER A 495 -10.03 -6.24 -2.85
CA SER A 495 -10.51 -4.86 -2.91
C SER A 495 -9.58 -4.02 -3.79
N GLY A 496 -10.16 -3.18 -4.63
CA GLY A 496 -9.44 -2.29 -5.54
C GLY A 496 -9.95 -2.40 -6.97
N ARG A 497 -9.18 -1.83 -7.90
CA ARG A 497 -9.60 -1.71 -9.29
C ARG A 497 -9.35 -2.98 -10.10
N TYR A 498 -10.36 -3.42 -10.83
CA TYR A 498 -10.25 -4.40 -11.90
C TYR A 498 -10.35 -3.70 -13.24
N TYR A 499 -9.42 -4.00 -14.14
CA TYR A 499 -9.37 -3.53 -15.51
C TYR A 499 -9.91 -4.60 -16.44
N VAL A 500 -10.75 -4.21 -17.38
CA VAL A 500 -11.31 -5.06 -18.43
C VAL A 500 -10.83 -4.54 -19.78
N MET A 501 -10.22 -5.39 -20.59
CA MET A 501 -9.91 -5.10 -21.98
C MET A 501 -10.83 -5.92 -22.87
N LEU A 502 -11.55 -5.24 -23.77
CA LEU A 502 -12.23 -5.85 -24.89
C LEU A 502 -11.35 -5.74 -26.12
N ARG A 503 -10.98 -6.88 -26.71
CA ARG A 503 -10.16 -6.96 -27.91
C ARG A 503 -10.96 -7.61 -29.04
N ALA A 504 -11.12 -6.90 -30.14
CA ALA A 504 -11.87 -7.36 -31.30
C ALA A 504 -11.09 -8.46 -32.06
N TYR A 505 -11.45 -9.73 -31.90
CA TYR A 505 -10.92 -10.81 -32.74
C TYR A 505 -11.40 -10.65 -34.19
N SER A 506 -12.68 -10.30 -34.34
CA SER A 506 -13.27 -9.74 -35.56
C SER A 506 -14.01 -8.44 -35.21
N ALA A 507 -14.35 -7.62 -36.22
CA ALA A 507 -15.09 -6.40 -35.94
C ALA A 507 -16.43 -6.72 -35.26
N TYR A 508 -16.73 -6.05 -34.15
CA TYR A 508 -17.93 -6.28 -33.35
C TYR A 508 -18.76 -5.00 -33.19
N SER A 509 -20.07 -5.16 -32.98
CA SER A 509 -20.99 -4.04 -32.78
C SER A 509 -22.23 -4.44 -31.97
N GLY A 510 -22.71 -3.53 -31.13
CA GLY A 510 -23.92 -3.71 -30.31
C GLY A 510 -23.71 -4.61 -29.10
N VAL A 511 -22.47 -4.81 -28.64
CA VAL A 511 -22.15 -5.63 -27.47
C VAL A 511 -22.41 -4.82 -26.19
N SER A 512 -22.82 -5.51 -25.13
CA SER A 512 -22.91 -4.97 -23.78
C SER A 512 -21.84 -5.60 -22.89
N LEU A 513 -21.24 -4.83 -21.99
CA LEU A 513 -20.31 -5.29 -20.95
C LEU A 513 -20.86 -4.92 -19.57
N GLU A 514 -21.04 -5.88 -18.68
CA GLU A 514 -21.46 -5.68 -17.29
C GLU A 514 -20.36 -6.16 -16.35
N GLY A 515 -20.04 -5.37 -15.32
CA GLY A 515 -19.27 -5.83 -14.17
C GLY A 515 -20.19 -5.91 -12.95
N ASN A 516 -20.16 -7.02 -12.23
CA ASN A 516 -21.11 -7.30 -11.15
C ASN A 516 -20.41 -7.93 -9.93
N TYR A 517 -20.73 -7.47 -8.72
CA TYR A 517 -20.39 -8.12 -7.45
C TYR A 517 -21.51 -7.94 -6.42
N SER A 518 -21.54 -8.85 -5.45
CA SER A 518 -22.37 -8.77 -4.24
C SER A 518 -21.61 -8.07 -3.10
N SER A 519 -22.20 -7.06 -2.48
CA SER A 519 -21.66 -6.40 -1.28
C SER A 519 -22.50 -6.78 -0.06
N THR A 520 -21.87 -7.35 0.97
CA THR A 520 -22.54 -7.75 2.22
C THR A 520 -22.49 -6.68 3.31
N THR A 521 -21.78 -5.57 3.10
CA THR A 521 -21.46 -4.61 4.16
C THR A 521 -22.30 -3.35 4.00
N GLY A 522 -23.44 -3.25 4.68
CA GLY A 522 -24.17 -1.98 4.84
C GLY A 522 -23.37 -0.97 5.67
N GLY A 523 -23.56 0.32 5.44
CA GLY A 523 -22.95 1.39 6.24
C GLY A 523 -23.94 1.97 7.23
N SER A 524 -23.43 2.63 8.27
CA SER A 524 -24.27 3.40 9.19
C SER A 524 -23.60 4.71 9.60
N PHE A 525 -24.42 5.70 9.94
CA PHE A 525 -24.01 7.00 10.45
C PHE A 525 -24.84 7.33 11.68
N ASN A 526 -24.17 7.60 12.79
CA ASN A 526 -24.84 7.94 14.04
C ASN A 526 -24.31 9.26 14.60
N ARG A 527 -25.19 10.09 15.13
CA ARG A 527 -24.87 11.27 15.92
C ARG A 527 -25.74 11.29 17.15
N SER A 528 -25.18 11.69 18.28
CA SER A 528 -25.90 11.70 19.54
C SER A 528 -25.68 13.00 20.29
N ASN A 529 -26.61 13.30 21.20
CA ASN A 529 -26.54 14.45 22.08
C ASN A 529 -26.40 15.80 21.34
N LEU A 530 -27.06 15.92 20.20
CA LEU A 530 -27.07 17.15 19.41
C LEU A 530 -27.88 18.22 20.12
N SER A 531 -27.38 19.45 20.07
CA SER A 531 -28.05 20.63 20.61
C SER A 531 -27.75 21.85 19.77
N ASP A 532 -28.73 22.71 19.56
CA ASP A 532 -28.51 24.01 18.92
C ASP A 532 -29.55 25.04 19.39
N SER A 533 -29.22 26.32 19.21
CA SER A 533 -30.11 27.46 19.45
C SER A 533 -31.10 27.65 18.31
N GLN A 534 -32.24 28.30 18.57
CA GLN A 534 -33.28 28.52 17.56
C GLN A 534 -32.71 29.17 16.28
N GLY A 535 -33.02 28.57 15.14
CA GLY A 535 -32.53 28.98 13.82
C GLY A 535 -31.16 28.40 13.44
N GLY A 536 -30.47 27.75 14.37
CA GLY A 536 -29.20 27.07 14.15
C GLY A 536 -29.32 25.86 13.23
N TRP A 537 -28.19 25.49 12.63
CA TRP A 537 -28.07 24.38 11.70
C TRP A 537 -26.83 23.55 12.01
N GLN A 538 -27.03 22.24 11.96
CA GLN A 538 -25.94 21.27 11.94
C GLN A 538 -26.01 20.47 10.65
N HIS A 539 -24.87 20.36 9.97
CA HIS A 539 -24.78 19.72 8.67
C HIS A 539 -23.80 18.56 8.72
N TYR A 540 -24.23 17.44 8.16
CA TYR A 540 -23.48 16.20 8.09
C TYR A 540 -23.48 15.68 6.66
N THR A 541 -22.45 14.91 6.33
CA THR A 541 -22.37 14.22 5.05
C THR A 541 -22.09 12.73 5.25
N VAL A 542 -22.69 11.91 4.40
CA VAL A 542 -22.39 10.48 4.26
C VAL A 542 -22.17 10.18 2.79
N THR A 543 -21.22 9.30 2.48
CA THR A 543 -21.03 8.82 1.12
C THR A 543 -21.73 7.47 1.00
N ILE A 544 -22.77 7.43 0.19
CA ILE A 544 -23.50 6.19 -0.08
C ILE A 544 -22.78 5.47 -1.23
N PRO A 545 -22.27 4.24 -1.02
CA PRO A 545 -21.68 3.45 -2.09
C PRO A 545 -22.74 3.04 -3.14
N ALA A 546 -22.31 2.65 -4.34
CA ALA A 546 -23.24 2.11 -5.32
C ALA A 546 -23.85 0.77 -4.88
N GLY A 547 -25.09 0.49 -5.32
CA GLY A 547 -25.75 -0.79 -5.12
C GLY A 547 -26.44 -0.99 -3.76
N ARG A 548 -26.75 0.07 -3.01
CA ARG A 548 -27.55 -0.03 -1.78
C ARG A 548 -29.02 -0.22 -2.09
N SER A 549 -29.70 -1.05 -1.31
CA SER A 549 -31.14 -1.25 -1.44
C SER A 549 -31.96 -0.19 -0.71
N SER A 550 -31.41 0.41 0.35
CA SER A 550 -32.02 1.51 1.07
C SER A 550 -30.99 2.50 1.59
N PHE A 551 -31.45 3.70 1.93
CA PHE A 551 -30.76 4.64 2.80
C PHE A 551 -31.83 5.24 3.72
N ASP A 552 -31.77 4.83 4.98
CA ASP A 552 -32.75 5.16 6.01
C ASP A 552 -32.10 6.08 7.04
N ILE A 553 -32.78 7.15 7.43
CA ILE A 553 -32.32 8.15 8.40
C ILE A 553 -33.44 8.36 9.41
N ASN A 554 -33.11 8.28 10.69
CA ASN A 554 -34.01 8.44 11.81
C ASN A 554 -33.43 9.45 12.79
N MET A 555 -34.19 10.49 13.12
CA MET A 555 -33.89 11.44 14.18
C MET A 555 -34.82 11.16 15.38
N SER A 556 -34.28 11.15 16.60
CA SER A 556 -35.04 10.82 17.81
C SER A 556 -34.41 11.36 19.10
N GLY A 557 -35.17 11.35 20.19
CA GLY A 557 -34.69 11.71 21.53
C GLY A 557 -34.59 13.21 21.81
N GLY A 558 -34.08 13.56 22.98
CA GLY A 558 -33.87 14.95 23.39
C GLY A 558 -35.13 15.75 23.72
N SER A 559 -34.95 17.05 23.91
CA SER A 559 -35.99 18.06 24.13
C SER A 559 -35.91 19.16 23.06
N GLY A 560 -36.96 19.96 22.90
CA GLY A 560 -37.02 21.03 21.89
C GLY A 560 -37.67 20.58 20.59
N ASP A 561 -37.32 21.27 19.49
CA ASP A 561 -37.92 21.04 18.18
C ASP A 561 -36.86 21.15 17.07
N ALA A 562 -36.31 19.99 16.69
CA ALA A 562 -35.34 19.81 15.64
C ALA A 562 -36.00 19.24 14.38
N ASP A 563 -35.65 19.78 13.21
CA ASP A 563 -36.15 19.34 11.90
C ASP A 563 -35.04 18.69 11.06
N LEU A 564 -35.34 17.57 10.41
CA LEU A 564 -34.46 16.84 9.51
C LEU A 564 -34.61 17.31 8.05
N TYR A 565 -33.49 17.55 7.39
CA TYR A 565 -33.40 17.82 5.96
C TYR A 565 -32.33 16.92 5.34
N VAL A 566 -32.67 16.19 4.28
CA VAL A 566 -31.73 15.32 3.57
C VAL A 566 -31.68 15.71 2.09
N ARG A 567 -30.49 15.78 1.50
CA ARG A 567 -30.31 16.09 0.08
C ARG A 567 -29.04 15.48 -0.49
N ARG A 568 -29.11 14.96 -1.71
CA ARG A 568 -27.96 14.42 -2.45
C ARG A 568 -27.18 15.53 -3.16
N GLY A 569 -25.85 15.41 -3.14
CA GLY A 569 -24.92 16.19 -3.96
C GLY A 569 -24.76 17.67 -3.56
N SER A 570 -25.57 18.20 -2.64
CA SER A 570 -25.47 19.57 -2.13
C SER A 570 -26.14 19.70 -0.76
N GLN A 571 -25.63 20.62 0.06
CA GLN A 571 -26.22 20.95 1.36
C GLN A 571 -27.69 21.42 1.20
N PRO A 572 -28.63 20.89 2.00
CA PRO A 572 -30.01 21.31 1.94
C PRO A 572 -30.20 22.73 2.50
N THR A 573 -31.22 23.42 2.00
CA THR A 573 -31.71 24.68 2.54
C THR A 573 -33.16 24.50 2.99
N THR A 574 -33.76 25.54 3.57
CA THR A 574 -35.20 25.54 3.89
C THR A 574 -36.11 25.39 2.66
N SER A 575 -35.58 25.61 1.46
CA SER A 575 -36.31 25.56 0.18
C SER A 575 -35.79 24.50 -0.80
N SER A 576 -34.70 23.80 -0.47
CA SER A 576 -34.08 22.81 -1.36
C SER A 576 -33.63 21.60 -0.57
N TYR A 577 -34.34 20.49 -0.74
CA TYR A 577 -34.16 19.23 -0.03
C TYR A 577 -34.76 18.09 -0.85
N ASP A 578 -34.24 16.87 -0.66
CA ASP A 578 -34.83 15.65 -1.23
C ASP A 578 -35.81 14.99 -0.25
N CYS A 579 -35.58 15.14 1.05
CA CYS A 579 -36.52 14.73 2.09
C CYS A 579 -36.51 15.73 3.27
N ARG A 580 -37.71 16.02 3.78
CA ARG A 580 -37.94 16.90 4.94
C ARG A 580 -39.27 16.56 5.62
N PRO A 581 -39.28 15.80 6.72
CA PRO A 581 -40.52 15.36 7.39
C PRO A 581 -41.27 16.49 8.11
N TYR A 582 -40.56 17.41 8.76
CA TYR A 582 -41.09 18.64 9.38
C TYR A 582 -42.27 18.39 10.34
N ARG A 583 -42.05 17.51 11.30
CA ARG A 583 -42.98 17.12 12.35
C ARG A 583 -42.66 17.87 13.63
N ASN A 584 -43.67 18.13 14.45
CA ASN A 584 -43.44 18.73 15.76
C ASN A 584 -42.60 17.80 16.65
N GLY A 585 -41.51 18.33 17.20
CA GLY A 585 -40.59 17.60 18.07
C GLY A 585 -39.53 16.81 17.29
N ASN A 586 -38.63 16.16 18.01
CA ASN A 586 -37.37 15.66 17.42
C ASN A 586 -37.47 14.30 16.69
N SER A 587 -38.66 13.73 16.52
CA SER A 587 -38.85 12.37 16.00
C SER A 587 -39.21 12.39 14.51
N GLU A 588 -38.21 12.31 13.64
CA GLU A 588 -38.36 12.41 12.19
C GLU A 588 -37.61 11.30 11.44
N SER A 589 -38.02 10.99 10.21
CA SER A 589 -37.33 9.98 9.40
C SER A 589 -37.41 10.24 7.90
N CYS A 590 -36.36 9.84 7.18
CA CYS A 590 -36.26 9.87 5.72
C CYS A 590 -35.76 8.50 5.22
N SER A 591 -36.40 7.94 4.21
CA SER A 591 -36.03 6.66 3.61
C SER A 591 -35.97 6.76 2.10
N PHE A 592 -34.88 6.31 1.51
CA PHE A 592 -34.65 6.27 0.07
C PHE A 592 -34.47 4.82 -0.35
N SER A 593 -35.25 4.34 -1.32
CA SER A 593 -35.02 3.02 -1.92
C SER A 593 -34.05 3.13 -3.09
N ASN A 594 -33.15 2.17 -3.23
CA ASN A 594 -32.08 2.16 -4.23
C ASN A 594 -31.37 3.52 -4.36
N PRO A 595 -30.85 4.09 -3.27
CA PRO A 595 -30.26 5.43 -3.29
C PRO A 595 -29.10 5.50 -4.28
N GLN A 596 -29.01 6.60 -5.02
CA GLN A 596 -27.87 6.86 -5.89
C GLN A 596 -26.58 6.97 -5.08
N SER A 597 -25.48 6.45 -5.63
CA SER A 597 -24.17 6.60 -5.04
C SER A 597 -23.73 8.07 -5.00
N GLY A 598 -22.80 8.36 -4.08
CA GLY A 598 -22.19 9.67 -3.91
C GLY A 598 -22.57 10.32 -2.58
N THR A 599 -22.26 11.61 -2.47
CA THR A 599 -22.43 12.35 -1.20
C THR A 599 -23.88 12.71 -0.95
N TRP A 600 -24.38 12.33 0.23
CA TRP A 600 -25.66 12.74 0.77
C TRP A 600 -25.45 13.64 1.98
N TYR A 601 -26.20 14.72 2.04
CA TYR A 601 -26.18 15.70 3.12
C TYR A 601 -27.37 15.44 4.04
N ILE A 602 -27.09 15.23 5.33
CA ILE A 602 -28.08 15.10 6.40
C ILE A 602 -27.95 16.36 7.25
N SER A 603 -29.00 17.14 7.42
CA SER A 603 -28.96 18.40 8.16
C SER A 603 -30.06 18.46 9.20
N VAL A 604 -29.73 18.99 10.36
CA VAL A 604 -30.66 19.23 11.46
C VAL A 604 -30.78 20.72 11.68
N ARG A 605 -32.01 21.23 11.65
CA ARG A 605 -32.31 22.63 11.91
C ARG A 605 -33.06 22.78 13.22
N ALA A 606 -32.67 23.73 14.05
CA ALA A 606 -33.41 24.10 15.24
C ALA A 606 -34.62 24.97 14.87
N TYR A 607 -35.82 24.40 14.75
CA TYR A 607 -37.06 25.20 14.66
C TYR A 607 -37.30 25.95 15.97
N ASN A 608 -37.11 25.24 17.09
CA ASN A 608 -36.85 25.80 18.41
C ASN A 608 -35.49 25.29 18.90
N ALA A 609 -34.94 25.93 19.94
CA ALA A 609 -33.73 25.41 20.58
C ALA A 609 -33.96 23.96 21.03
N TYR A 610 -33.00 23.08 20.76
CA TYR A 610 -33.08 21.66 21.09
C TYR A 610 -31.81 21.18 21.79
N SER A 611 -31.92 20.05 22.49
CA SER A 611 -30.79 19.40 23.16
C SER A 611 -31.03 17.91 23.32
N GLY A 612 -29.96 17.10 23.23
CA GLY A 612 -30.04 15.66 23.43
C GLY A 612 -30.60 14.87 22.24
N VAL A 613 -30.66 15.46 21.05
CA VAL A 613 -31.20 14.81 19.84
C VAL A 613 -30.19 13.84 19.24
N ASN A 614 -30.66 12.70 18.72
CA ASN A 614 -29.84 11.68 18.08
C ASN A 614 -30.28 11.48 16.63
N ILE A 615 -29.33 11.18 15.75
CA ILE A 615 -29.54 10.75 14.36
C ILE A 615 -28.96 9.33 14.21
N ASN A 616 -29.69 8.44 13.59
CA ASN A 616 -29.25 7.12 13.16
C ASN A 616 -29.60 6.96 11.68
N ALA A 617 -28.60 6.70 10.85
CA ALA A 617 -28.78 6.41 9.44
C ALA A 617 -28.10 5.10 9.03
N THR A 618 -28.68 4.36 8.10
CA THR A 618 -28.21 3.05 7.63
C THR A 618 -28.42 2.89 6.13
N TRP A 619 -27.52 2.21 5.42
CA TRP A 619 -27.63 1.98 3.97
C TRP A 619 -26.98 0.68 3.48
#